data_AF-A0A920Q264-F1
#
_entry.id   AF-A0A920Q264-F1
#
_cell.length_a   1.000
_cell.length_b   1.000
_cell.length_c   1.000
_cell.angle_alpha   90.00
_cell.angle_beta   90.00
_cell.angle_gamma   90.00
#
_symmetry.space_group_name_H-M   'P 1'
#
loop_
_entity.id
_entity.type
_entity.pdbx_description
1 polymer ?
#
loop_
_entity_poly.entity_id
_entity_poly.type
_entity_poly.pdbx_seq_one_letter_code
_entity_poly.pdbx_strand_id
1 'polypeptide(L)'
;MPADEPVTDMAPGPTTGDGAPMFEVDPFWPKTLPNNWLLGSTIGVAVDSRDHVWVVHRGNLGANEMPAALDPPFAEECCHPAPPILEFDPEGNLVGHWGGPGEGYDWPESNHGIAVDSMDNVWIGGNGGTDSHVLKFTRAGEFLCRLVNTTTKVLTVCRPRAIHRWRRFAMTQQRTRSTSLMGMATGAWRWSMPTPVS
;
A
#
# COMPACT_ATOMS: atom_id res chain seq x y z
N MET A 1 -43.25 -24.02 -48.93
CA MET A 1 -42.65 -23.27 -47.81
C MET A 1 -43.57 -23.47 -46.61
N PRO A 2 -43.23 -24.36 -45.67
CA PRO A 2 -44.02 -24.49 -44.44
C PRO A 2 -43.83 -23.22 -43.60
N ALA A 3 -44.91 -22.78 -42.95
CA ALA A 3 -44.90 -21.65 -42.02
C ALA A 3 -44.30 -22.12 -40.68
N ASP A 4 -43.42 -21.29 -40.11
CA ASP A 4 -42.76 -21.53 -38.83
C ASP A 4 -43.74 -21.42 -37.65
N GLU A 5 -43.63 -22.37 -36.71
CA GLU A 5 -44.36 -22.44 -35.44
C GLU A 5 -43.92 -21.30 -34.47
N PRO A 6 -44.81 -20.81 -33.58
CA PRO A 6 -44.46 -19.75 -32.64
C PRO A 6 -43.62 -20.30 -31.49
N VAL A 7 -42.43 -19.75 -31.31
CA VAL A 7 -41.55 -20.02 -30.16
C VAL A 7 -42.22 -19.50 -28.88
N THR A 8 -42.35 -20.38 -27.89
CA THR A 8 -42.92 -20.09 -26.58
C THR A 8 -41.98 -19.17 -25.78
N ASP A 9 -42.58 -18.16 -25.16
CA ASP A 9 -41.94 -17.10 -24.38
C ASP A 9 -41.16 -17.65 -23.17
N MET A 10 -39.86 -17.38 -23.13
CA MET A 10 -39.02 -17.62 -21.95
C MET A 10 -39.25 -16.47 -20.98
N ALA A 11 -39.93 -16.76 -19.86
CA ALA A 11 -40.18 -15.78 -18.80
C ALA A 11 -38.86 -15.08 -18.35
N PRO A 12 -38.85 -13.74 -18.20
CA PRO A 12 -37.65 -13.03 -17.77
C PRO A 12 -37.33 -13.38 -16.32
N GLY A 13 -36.07 -13.73 -16.07
CA GLY A 13 -35.51 -13.82 -14.73
C GLY A 13 -35.52 -12.45 -14.02
N PRO A 14 -35.38 -12.41 -12.69
CA PRO A 14 -35.49 -11.17 -11.94
C PRO A 14 -34.38 -10.19 -12.35
N THR A 15 -34.78 -9.07 -12.97
CA THR A 15 -33.88 -7.92 -13.20
C THR A 15 -33.77 -7.16 -11.88
N THR A 16 -32.64 -7.27 -11.20
CA THR A 16 -32.18 -6.23 -10.26
C THR A 16 -31.89 -4.98 -11.07
N GLY A 17 -32.96 -4.23 -11.33
CA GLY A 17 -32.90 -2.92 -11.95
C GLY A 17 -32.52 -1.89 -10.91
N ASP A 18 -31.22 -1.66 -10.77
CA ASP A 18 -30.71 -0.36 -10.34
C ASP A 18 -29.85 0.13 -11.50
N GLY A 19 -30.20 1.29 -12.08
CA GLY A 19 -29.48 1.86 -13.22
C GLY A 19 -27.98 2.01 -12.93
N ALA A 20 -27.18 2.13 -13.98
CA ALA A 20 -25.75 2.40 -13.82
C ALA A 20 -25.54 3.62 -12.91
N PRO A 21 -24.54 3.59 -11.99
CA PRO A 21 -24.27 4.71 -11.11
C PRO A 21 -23.96 5.96 -11.94
N MET A 22 -24.55 7.08 -11.54
CA MET A 22 -24.22 8.40 -12.09
C MET A 22 -23.03 8.96 -11.32
N PHE A 23 -22.07 9.52 -12.05
CA PHE A 23 -20.86 10.11 -11.48
C PHE A 23 -20.92 11.63 -11.63
N GLU A 24 -20.54 12.34 -10.57
CA GLU A 24 -20.36 13.79 -10.57
C GLU A 24 -18.89 14.12 -10.35
N VAL A 25 -18.43 15.19 -10.98
CA VAL A 25 -17.07 15.68 -10.80
C VAL A 25 -17.02 16.54 -9.55
N ASP A 26 -16.14 16.21 -8.61
CA ASP A 26 -15.75 17.12 -7.53
C ASP A 26 -14.54 17.95 -7.98
N PRO A 27 -14.69 19.27 -8.25
CA PRO A 27 -13.58 20.12 -8.68
C PRO A 27 -12.64 20.53 -7.55
N PHE A 28 -12.98 20.22 -6.28
CA PHE A 28 -12.18 20.59 -5.11
C PHE A 28 -11.37 19.41 -4.54
N TRP A 29 -11.42 18.25 -5.21
CA TRP A 29 -10.63 17.08 -4.89
C TRP A 29 -9.43 16.95 -5.86
N PRO A 30 -8.20 16.66 -5.36
CA PRO A 30 -7.80 16.62 -3.95
C PRO A 30 -7.65 18.05 -3.39
N LYS A 31 -7.61 18.17 -2.05
CA LYS A 31 -7.34 19.45 -1.40
C LYS A 31 -5.91 19.92 -1.69
N THR A 32 -5.67 21.22 -1.51
CA THR A 32 -4.35 21.81 -1.65
C THR A 32 -3.32 21.08 -0.78
N LEU A 33 -2.18 20.70 -1.38
CA LEU A 33 -1.12 20.03 -0.65
C LEU A 33 -0.47 20.97 0.39
N PRO A 34 -0.02 20.42 1.53
CA PRO A 34 0.77 21.19 2.49
C PRO A 34 2.17 21.51 1.91
N ASN A 35 2.92 22.36 2.62
CA ASN A 35 4.33 22.64 2.36
C ASN A 35 4.65 23.20 0.96
N ASN A 36 3.68 23.84 0.29
CA ASN A 36 3.81 24.36 -1.07
C ASN A 36 4.33 23.29 -2.05
N TRP A 37 3.84 22.06 -1.87
CA TRP A 37 4.21 20.93 -2.67
C TRP A 37 3.55 20.94 -4.04
N LEU A 38 4.35 20.61 -5.05
CA LEU A 38 3.90 20.37 -6.39
C LEU A 38 4.15 18.92 -6.79
N LEU A 39 3.18 18.36 -7.53
CA LEU A 39 3.36 17.10 -8.21
C LEU A 39 4.01 17.39 -9.57
N GLY A 40 4.97 16.56 -9.95
CA GLY A 40 5.35 16.46 -11.36
C GLY A 40 4.33 15.63 -12.14
N SER A 41 4.79 14.82 -13.08
CA SER A 41 3.88 13.97 -13.85
C SER A 41 3.24 12.89 -12.97
N THR A 42 1.92 12.97 -12.78
CA THR A 42 1.11 11.92 -12.14
C THR A 42 0.93 10.76 -13.10
N ILE A 43 1.43 9.56 -12.76
CA ILE A 43 1.49 8.43 -13.70
C ILE A 43 0.59 7.26 -13.28
N GLY A 44 0.26 7.16 -11.99
CA GLY A 44 -0.57 6.06 -11.50
C GLY A 44 -1.45 6.48 -10.34
N VAL A 45 -2.62 5.86 -10.30
CA VAL A 45 -3.58 5.96 -9.20
C VAL A 45 -4.00 4.55 -8.78
N ALA A 46 -4.24 4.36 -7.48
CA ALA A 46 -4.81 3.13 -6.94
C ALA A 46 -5.76 3.48 -5.79
N VAL A 47 -6.63 2.54 -5.44
CA VAL A 47 -7.53 2.66 -4.28
C VAL A 47 -7.29 1.47 -3.37
N ASP A 48 -7.26 1.71 -2.07
CA ASP A 48 -7.07 0.64 -1.07
C ASP A 48 -8.39 0.22 -0.40
N SER A 49 -8.31 -0.68 0.58
CA SER A 49 -9.50 -1.23 1.25
C SER A 49 -10.29 -0.23 2.11
N ARG A 50 -9.81 1.01 2.26
CA ARG A 50 -10.41 2.08 3.06
C ARG A 50 -10.97 3.21 2.18
N ASP A 51 -11.06 2.98 0.87
CA ASP A 51 -11.39 4.00 -0.13
C ASP A 51 -10.38 5.16 -0.20
N HIS A 52 -9.17 4.96 0.31
CA HIS A 52 -8.12 5.96 0.17
C HIS A 52 -7.52 5.88 -1.23
N VAL A 53 -7.28 7.06 -1.84
CA VAL A 53 -6.69 7.18 -3.16
C VAL A 53 -5.19 7.36 -3.02
N TRP A 54 -4.44 6.48 -3.67
CA TRP A 54 -2.99 6.53 -3.75
C TRP A 54 -2.56 7.10 -5.09
N VAL A 55 -1.65 8.06 -5.06
CA VAL A 55 -1.06 8.67 -6.25
C VAL A 55 0.43 8.38 -6.27
N VAL A 56 0.93 7.91 -7.41
CA VAL A 56 2.37 7.93 -7.73
C VAL A 56 2.64 8.96 -8.80
N HIS A 57 3.62 9.82 -8.53
CA HIS A 57 4.08 10.81 -9.49
C HIS A 57 5.60 10.78 -9.65
N ARG A 58 6.07 11.48 -10.68
CA ARG A 58 7.48 11.75 -10.92
C ARG A 58 7.85 13.10 -10.31
N GLY A 59 9.07 13.25 -9.82
CA GLY A 59 9.62 14.52 -9.35
C GLY A 59 10.23 15.35 -10.48
N ASN A 60 9.74 15.23 -11.70
CA ASN A 60 10.33 15.83 -12.91
C ASN A 60 9.92 17.30 -13.13
N LEU A 61 9.87 18.07 -12.05
CA LEU A 61 9.63 19.51 -12.10
C LEU A 61 10.86 20.24 -12.63
N GLY A 62 10.63 21.30 -13.40
CA GLY A 62 11.67 22.21 -13.89
C GLY A 62 12.08 23.25 -12.84
N ALA A 63 13.21 23.92 -13.08
CA ALA A 63 13.75 24.93 -12.18
C ALA A 63 12.76 26.06 -11.83
N ASN A 64 11.91 26.46 -12.77
CA ASN A 64 10.89 27.50 -12.56
C ASN A 64 9.66 27.01 -11.78
N GLU A 65 9.47 25.70 -11.66
CA GLU A 65 8.34 25.11 -10.93
C GLU A 65 8.71 24.84 -9.46
N MET A 66 9.98 24.56 -9.16
CA MET A 66 10.46 24.34 -7.79
C MET A 66 11.58 25.30 -7.34
N PRO A 67 11.39 26.63 -7.46
CA PRO A 67 12.49 27.57 -7.26
C PRO A 67 13.04 27.62 -5.82
N ALA A 68 12.22 27.29 -4.82
CA ALA A 68 12.64 27.13 -3.43
C ALA A 68 13.47 25.86 -3.16
N ALA A 69 13.44 24.87 -4.07
CA ALA A 69 14.18 23.61 -3.92
C ALA A 69 15.59 23.64 -4.55
N LEU A 70 15.96 24.73 -5.22
CA LEU A 70 17.26 24.89 -5.89
C LEU A 70 18.34 25.37 -4.92
N ASP A 71 19.61 25.17 -5.29
CA ASP A 71 20.78 25.66 -4.57
C ASP A 71 21.68 26.50 -5.50
N PRO A 72 21.72 27.84 -5.38
CA PRO A 72 20.91 28.65 -4.45
C PRO A 72 19.44 28.79 -4.91
N PRO A 73 18.48 29.01 -3.98
CA PRO A 73 17.10 29.29 -4.33
C PRO A 73 16.97 30.69 -4.92
N PHE A 74 16.07 30.87 -5.91
CA PHE A 74 15.78 32.20 -6.49
C PHE A 74 14.37 32.72 -6.15
N ALA A 75 13.54 31.92 -5.49
CA ALA A 75 12.31 32.34 -4.84
C ALA A 75 12.06 31.46 -3.60
N GLU A 76 11.92 32.06 -2.42
CA GLU A 76 11.89 31.32 -1.14
C GLU A 76 10.48 30.84 -0.74
N GLU A 77 9.42 31.44 -1.28
CA GLU A 77 8.05 31.14 -0.85
C GLU A 77 7.50 29.82 -1.43
N CYS A 78 7.92 29.46 -2.63
CA CYS A 78 7.42 28.29 -3.36
C CYS A 78 8.50 27.83 -4.34
N CYS A 79 8.56 26.58 -4.78
CA CYS A 79 7.78 25.42 -4.40
C CYS A 79 8.74 24.26 -4.20
N HIS A 80 8.27 23.18 -3.57
CA HIS A 80 9.06 21.97 -3.41
C HIS A 80 8.39 20.79 -4.13
N PRO A 81 9.15 19.83 -4.68
CA PRO A 81 8.56 18.59 -5.16
C PRO A 81 7.93 17.82 -3.99
N ALA A 82 6.70 17.34 -4.17
CA ALA A 82 6.07 16.43 -3.23
C ALA A 82 6.83 15.08 -3.16
N PRO A 83 6.72 14.33 -2.05
CA PRO A 83 7.16 12.95 -2.01
C PRO A 83 6.47 12.09 -3.10
N PRO A 84 7.17 11.17 -3.77
CA PRO A 84 6.64 10.49 -4.95
C PRO A 84 5.33 9.71 -4.77
N ILE A 85 5.02 9.29 -3.54
CA ILE A 85 3.81 8.56 -3.17
C ILE A 85 3.00 9.40 -2.20
N LEU A 86 1.74 9.63 -2.56
CA LEU A 86 0.77 10.38 -1.76
C LEU A 86 -0.47 9.51 -1.52
N GLU A 87 -1.01 9.56 -0.30
CA GLU A 87 -2.23 8.89 0.13
C GLU A 87 -3.26 9.96 0.53
N PHE A 88 -4.42 9.92 -0.11
CA PHE A 88 -5.55 10.80 0.17
C PHE A 88 -6.73 10.00 0.74
N ASP A 89 -7.42 10.57 1.73
CA ASP A 89 -8.72 10.03 2.16
C ASP A 89 -9.83 10.38 1.14
N PRO A 90 -11.05 9.81 1.27
CA PRO A 90 -12.15 10.09 0.36
C PRO A 90 -12.51 11.58 0.25
N GLU A 91 -12.32 12.34 1.33
CA GLU A 91 -12.54 13.79 1.36
C GLU A 91 -11.40 14.60 0.72
N GLY A 92 -10.36 13.94 0.20
CA GLY A 92 -9.23 14.55 -0.50
C GLY A 92 -8.19 15.20 0.39
N ASN A 93 -8.18 14.89 1.70
CA ASN A 93 -7.10 15.30 2.59
C ASN A 93 -5.88 14.40 2.35
N LEU A 94 -4.68 14.99 2.33
CA LEU A 94 -3.44 14.21 2.35
C LEU A 94 -3.24 13.60 3.74
N VAL A 95 -3.31 12.27 3.84
CA VAL A 95 -3.21 11.51 5.11
C VAL A 95 -1.93 10.68 5.22
N GLY A 96 -1.17 10.57 4.15
CA GLY A 96 0.12 9.89 4.14
C GLY A 96 0.97 10.28 2.93
N HIS A 97 2.29 10.25 3.09
CA HIS A 97 3.21 10.47 1.99
C HIS A 97 4.57 9.81 2.27
N TRP A 98 5.22 9.27 1.25
CA TRP A 98 6.57 8.70 1.33
C TRP A 98 7.15 8.49 -0.06
N GLY A 99 8.36 7.93 -0.14
CA GLY A 99 8.98 7.48 -1.39
C GLY A 99 10.36 8.07 -1.61
N GLY A 100 10.98 7.61 -2.71
CA GLY A 100 12.34 7.95 -3.09
C GLY A 100 13.37 6.88 -2.69
N PRO A 101 14.65 7.13 -3.01
CA PRO A 101 15.77 6.24 -2.67
C PRO A 101 15.82 5.94 -1.17
N GLY A 102 16.15 4.70 -0.83
CA GLY A 102 16.21 4.25 0.56
C GLY A 102 17.03 2.98 0.72
N GLU A 103 17.13 2.49 1.96
CA GLU A 103 17.96 1.33 2.24
C GLU A 103 17.29 0.00 1.84
N GLY A 104 18.04 -0.85 1.14
CA GLY A 104 17.65 -2.22 0.83
C GLY A 104 16.86 -2.40 -0.48
N TYR A 105 16.69 -1.33 -1.24
CA TYR A 105 16.09 -1.35 -2.58
C TYR A 105 16.65 -0.22 -3.44
N ASP A 106 16.52 -0.38 -4.75
CA ASP A 106 16.84 0.67 -5.71
C ASP A 106 15.52 1.34 -6.13
N TRP A 107 15.37 2.63 -5.85
CA TRP A 107 14.16 3.34 -6.28
C TRP A 107 14.15 3.43 -7.82
N PRO A 108 12.99 3.26 -8.49
CA PRO A 108 12.97 3.32 -9.94
C PRO A 108 13.42 4.68 -10.48
N GLU A 109 14.18 4.66 -11.57
CA GLU A 109 14.61 5.88 -12.28
C GLU A 109 13.41 6.69 -12.74
N SER A 110 12.36 6.00 -13.21
CA SER A 110 11.14 6.63 -13.69
C SER A 110 9.92 5.86 -13.20
N ASN A 111 9.33 6.30 -12.09
CA ASN A 111 8.06 5.78 -11.58
C ASN A 111 6.99 5.71 -12.69
N HIS A 112 6.26 4.59 -12.75
CA HIS A 112 5.27 4.37 -13.81
C HIS A 112 3.99 3.66 -13.34
N GLY A 113 4.02 2.89 -12.27
CA GLY A 113 2.84 2.17 -11.81
C GLY A 113 2.76 2.11 -10.29
N ILE A 114 1.53 2.13 -9.80
CA ILE A 114 1.18 1.85 -8.41
C ILE A 114 0.04 0.85 -8.36
N ALA A 115 0.08 -0.06 -7.39
CA ALA A 115 -1.02 -0.95 -7.06
C ALA A 115 -1.07 -1.16 -5.55
N VAL A 116 -2.25 -1.39 -5.00
CA VAL A 116 -2.41 -1.76 -3.59
C VAL A 116 -2.99 -3.17 -3.53
N ASP A 117 -2.36 -4.05 -2.74
CA ASP A 117 -2.88 -5.41 -2.55
C ASP A 117 -3.95 -5.48 -1.45
N SER A 118 -4.61 -6.64 -1.33
CA SER A 118 -5.69 -6.85 -0.36
C SER A 118 -5.27 -6.81 1.11
N MET A 119 -3.98 -6.62 1.40
CA MET A 119 -3.44 -6.41 2.74
C MET A 119 -2.94 -4.96 2.92
N ASP A 120 -3.38 -4.04 2.05
CA ASP A 120 -2.97 -2.63 1.99
C ASP A 120 -1.44 -2.43 1.86
N ASN A 121 -0.74 -3.38 1.24
CA ASN A 121 0.66 -3.13 0.86
C ASN A 121 0.70 -2.43 -0.49
N VAL A 122 1.62 -1.48 -0.61
CA VAL A 122 1.76 -0.64 -1.80
C VAL A 122 2.87 -1.19 -2.67
N TRP A 123 2.56 -1.41 -3.93
CA TRP A 123 3.47 -1.90 -4.95
C TRP A 123 3.76 -0.79 -5.95
N ILE A 124 5.03 -0.61 -6.29
CA ILE A 124 5.44 0.35 -7.31
C ILE A 124 6.35 -0.30 -8.35
N GLY A 125 6.28 0.20 -9.58
CA GLY A 125 7.18 -0.16 -10.66
C GLY A 125 7.61 1.07 -11.44
N GLY A 126 8.75 0.95 -12.11
CA GLY A 126 9.25 1.98 -13.02
C GLY A 126 9.40 1.49 -14.45
N ASN A 127 9.63 2.44 -15.34
CA ASN A 127 9.84 2.22 -16.77
C ASN A 127 11.09 2.94 -17.31
N GLY A 128 11.99 3.35 -16.43
CA GLY A 128 13.30 3.87 -16.79
C GLY A 128 14.15 2.80 -17.49
N GLY A 129 15.23 3.22 -18.14
CA GLY A 129 16.02 2.33 -19.00
C GLY A 129 16.67 1.17 -18.23
N THR A 130 16.95 1.38 -16.95
CA THR A 130 17.54 0.37 -16.05
C THR A 130 16.53 -0.25 -15.08
N ASP A 131 15.27 0.20 -15.09
CA ASP A 131 14.23 -0.32 -14.21
C ASP A 131 13.87 -1.75 -14.63
N SER A 132 14.06 -2.70 -13.72
CA SER A 132 13.83 -4.13 -13.97
C SER A 132 13.19 -4.86 -12.79
N HIS A 133 12.57 -4.08 -11.90
CA HIS A 133 12.03 -4.56 -10.65
C HIS A 133 10.71 -3.89 -10.26
N VAL A 134 9.97 -4.61 -9.43
CA VAL A 134 8.80 -4.11 -8.70
C VAL A 134 9.13 -4.10 -7.22
N LEU A 135 8.80 -3.02 -6.53
CA LEU A 135 9.01 -2.86 -5.10
C LEU A 135 7.69 -2.97 -4.36
N LYS A 136 7.71 -3.57 -3.17
CA LYS A 136 6.58 -3.67 -2.25
C LYS A 136 6.93 -2.99 -0.95
N PHE A 137 5.98 -2.20 -0.45
CA PHE A 137 6.06 -1.46 0.79
C PHE A 137 4.85 -1.76 1.68
N THR A 138 4.99 -1.56 2.98
CA THR A 138 3.83 -1.37 3.85
C THR A 138 3.11 -0.08 3.45
N ARG A 139 1.87 0.09 3.88
CA ARG A 139 1.15 1.36 3.78
C ARG A 139 1.98 2.56 4.26
N ALA A 140 2.72 2.39 5.36
CA ALA A 140 3.55 3.43 5.96
C ALA A 140 4.89 3.68 5.23
N GLY A 141 5.13 3.03 4.08
CA GLY A 141 6.34 3.22 3.28
C GLY A 141 7.55 2.39 3.73
N GLU A 142 7.35 1.39 4.59
CA GLU A 142 8.44 0.49 4.97
C GLU A 142 8.68 -0.57 3.89
N PHE A 143 9.91 -0.70 3.42
CA PHE A 143 10.24 -1.67 2.37
C PHE A 143 10.07 -3.12 2.85
N LEU A 144 9.29 -3.90 2.10
CA LEU A 144 9.02 -5.30 2.37
C LEU A 144 9.81 -6.21 1.44
N CYS A 145 9.68 -6.02 0.14
CA CYS A 145 10.32 -6.89 -0.83
C CYS A 145 10.49 -6.28 -2.21
N ARG A 146 11.45 -6.84 -2.96
CA ARG A 146 11.65 -6.57 -4.38
C ARG A 146 11.42 -7.83 -5.19
N LEU A 147 10.69 -7.68 -6.30
CA LEU A 147 10.55 -8.69 -7.34
C LEU A 147 11.42 -8.30 -8.53
N VAL A 148 12.31 -9.20 -8.94
CA VAL A 148 13.08 -9.06 -10.19
C VAL A 148 12.80 -10.26 -11.09
N ASN A 149 12.71 -10.01 -12.40
CA ASN A 149 12.67 -11.09 -13.36
C ASN A 149 14.11 -11.53 -13.67
N THR A 150 14.45 -12.76 -13.32
CA THR A 150 15.69 -13.41 -13.80
C THR A 150 15.32 -14.37 -14.92
N THR A 151 16.25 -14.64 -15.84
CA THR A 151 16.06 -15.46 -17.07
C THR A 151 15.39 -16.82 -16.85
N THR A 152 15.23 -17.27 -15.60
CA THR A 152 14.57 -18.54 -15.26
C THR A 152 13.49 -18.44 -14.18
N LYS A 153 13.39 -17.37 -13.37
CA LYS A 153 12.41 -17.21 -12.26
C LYS A 153 12.21 -15.74 -11.84
N VAL A 154 11.03 -15.42 -11.31
CA VAL A 154 10.84 -14.23 -10.47
C VAL A 154 11.56 -14.46 -9.14
N LEU A 155 12.61 -13.69 -8.87
CA LEU A 155 13.29 -13.73 -7.57
C LEU A 155 12.63 -12.70 -6.65
N THR A 156 12.12 -13.18 -5.53
CA THR A 156 11.60 -12.33 -4.45
C THR A 156 12.68 -12.15 -3.41
N VAL A 157 13.18 -10.92 -3.23
CA VAL A 157 14.07 -10.56 -2.13
C VAL A 157 13.23 -9.87 -1.07
N CYS A 158 12.72 -10.64 -0.10
CA CYS A 158 11.96 -10.10 1.04
C CYS A 158 12.86 -9.88 2.24
N ARG A 159 12.68 -8.76 2.94
CA ARG A 159 13.02 -8.72 4.38
C ARG A 159 12.02 -9.63 5.10
N PRO A 160 12.46 -10.57 5.95
CA PRO A 160 11.52 -11.33 6.76
C PRO A 160 10.79 -10.35 7.66
N ARG A 161 9.46 -10.22 7.52
CA ARG A 161 8.65 -9.61 8.59
C ARG A 161 9.01 -10.39 9.84
N ALA A 162 9.50 -9.71 10.87
CA ALA A 162 9.58 -10.29 12.20
C ALA A 162 8.13 -10.54 12.65
N ILE A 163 7.54 -11.65 12.21
CA ILE A 163 6.39 -12.25 12.87
C ILE A 163 6.84 -12.39 14.31
N HIS A 164 6.20 -11.65 15.23
CA HIS A 164 6.59 -11.56 16.64
C HIS A 164 7.13 -12.90 17.14
N ARG A 165 8.46 -13.00 17.19
CA ARG A 165 9.13 -14.20 17.64
C ARG A 165 8.92 -14.19 19.14
N TRP A 166 8.04 -15.07 19.63
CA TRP A 166 7.87 -15.33 21.05
C TRP A 166 9.24 -15.43 21.69
N ARG A 167 9.61 -14.45 22.51
CA ARG A 167 10.76 -14.61 23.40
C ARG A 167 10.36 -15.72 24.35
N ARG A 168 10.98 -16.90 24.21
CA ARG A 168 10.97 -17.90 25.27
C ARG A 168 11.54 -17.22 26.51
N PHE A 169 10.69 -16.89 27.47
CA PHE A 169 11.13 -16.68 28.84
C PHE A 169 11.67 -18.04 29.31
N ALA A 170 12.98 -18.20 29.29
CA ALA A 170 13.62 -19.28 30.02
C ALA A 170 13.39 -18.99 31.51
N MET A 171 12.42 -19.67 32.13
CA MET A 171 12.38 -19.74 33.59
C MET A 171 13.66 -20.43 34.04
N THR A 172 14.56 -19.68 34.63
CA THR A 172 15.66 -20.23 35.43
C THR A 172 15.02 -20.85 36.67
N GLN A 173 14.73 -22.15 36.65
CA GLN A 173 14.45 -22.88 37.89
C GLN A 173 15.74 -22.91 38.70
N GLN A 174 15.82 -22.07 39.73
CA GLN A 174 16.74 -22.30 40.84
C GLN A 174 16.32 -23.59 41.53
N ARG A 175 17.22 -24.56 41.44
CA ARG A 175 17.10 -25.90 42.00
C ARG A 175 17.20 -25.84 43.53
N THR A 176 16.09 -25.72 44.24
CA THR A 176 16.05 -26.06 45.66
C THR A 176 15.75 -27.54 45.80
N ARG A 177 16.72 -28.28 46.36
CA ARG A 177 16.56 -29.69 46.73
C ARG A 177 15.49 -29.81 47.81
N SER A 178 14.42 -30.57 47.56
CA SER A 178 13.75 -31.32 48.61
C SER A 178 12.92 -32.47 48.02
N THR A 179 12.89 -33.54 48.78
CA THR A 179 12.43 -34.89 48.50
C THR A 179 10.92 -35.05 48.31
N SER A 180 10.58 -36.00 47.43
CA SER A 180 9.39 -36.87 47.44
C SER A 180 8.10 -36.43 46.73
N LEU A 181 7.46 -37.48 46.19
CA LEU A 181 6.11 -37.68 45.67
C LEU A 181 5.78 -37.35 44.19
N MET A 182 5.37 -38.44 43.55
CA MET A 182 4.70 -38.60 42.27
C MET A 182 3.52 -37.62 42.10
N GLY A 183 3.37 -37.10 40.88
CA GLY A 183 2.15 -36.45 40.43
C GLY A 183 2.18 -36.23 38.92
N MET A 184 1.53 -37.12 38.17
CA MET A 184 1.18 -36.84 36.77
C MET A 184 0.15 -35.71 36.77
N ALA A 185 0.43 -34.62 36.05
CA ALA A 185 -0.53 -33.56 35.81
C ALA A 185 -0.67 -33.34 34.29
N THR A 186 -1.82 -33.75 33.77
CA THR A 186 -2.35 -33.37 32.46
C THR A 186 -2.70 -31.88 32.48
N GLY A 187 -1.99 -31.08 31.68
CA GLY A 187 -2.26 -29.64 31.57
C GLY A 187 -3.25 -29.33 30.45
N ALA A 188 -4.48 -28.95 30.83
CA ALA A 188 -5.49 -28.38 29.94
C ALA A 188 -5.16 -26.91 29.62
N TRP A 189 -5.37 -26.51 28.37
CA TRP A 189 -5.23 -25.13 27.90
C TRP A 189 -6.51 -24.34 28.21
N ARG A 190 -6.39 -23.16 28.83
CA ARG A 190 -7.51 -22.24 29.06
C ARG A 190 -7.20 -20.89 28.40
N TRP A 191 -8.11 -20.46 27.52
CA TRP A 191 -8.12 -19.12 26.93
C TRP A 191 -8.68 -18.10 27.93
N SER A 192 -8.12 -16.90 27.95
CA SER A 192 -8.68 -15.73 28.63
C SER A 192 -8.56 -14.51 27.72
N MET A 193 -9.71 -13.93 27.33
CA MET A 193 -9.76 -12.65 26.62
C MET A 193 -9.65 -11.48 27.61
N PRO A 194 -9.02 -10.35 27.24
CA PRO A 194 -9.00 -9.16 28.07
C PRO A 194 -10.35 -8.43 28.02
N THR A 195 -10.80 -7.96 29.17
CA THR A 195 -11.99 -7.10 29.33
C THR A 195 -11.73 -5.69 28.81
N PRO A 196 -12.73 -5.00 28.23
CA PRO A 196 -12.60 -3.63 27.79
C PRO A 196 -12.56 -2.67 28.99
N VAL A 197 -11.68 -1.68 28.94
CA VAL A 197 -11.65 -0.56 29.87
C VAL A 197 -12.54 0.54 29.30
N SER A 198 -13.42 1.06 30.15
CA SER A 198 -14.31 2.21 29.92
C SER A 198 -13.56 3.49 29.60
#